data_AF-A0A960N0A0-F1
#
_entry.id   AF-A0A960N0A0-F1
#
_cell.length_a   1.000
_cell.length_b   1.000
_cell.length_c   1.000
_cell.angle_alpha   90.00
_cell.angle_beta   90.00
_cell.angle_gamma   90.00
#
_symmetry.space_group_name_H-M   'P 1'
#
loop_
_entity.id
_entity.type
_entity.pdbx_description
1 polymer ?
#
loop_
_entity_poly.entity_id
_entity_poly.type
_entity_poly.pdbx_seq_one_letter_code
_entity_poly.pdbx_strand_id
1 'polypeptide(L)'
;MKPLRQAHLKTTAPGNRGMSLITVLAIITLLSVAMIAFLLRAKHVAREVEDRDGEWQAETVAEEVIHLATAQIRRATSEKGIAWASQPGAIRTWDESGRFAGGYKLYSDDRMVEDNEKALVEDDFRDLATWDRSPWQYVDLNEPAFRGEKVRYPVVDPAARDLPKWKKAGASDDGGVEGFDYTTEGIGKGPVESALSRKGAEPLPLPVKWIYQLKDGSLGVLDGSRRFVATAGGGVPSKDNPMVARFAFWADDETCKLNPNVHAGGVPAGYRRCRGFAVGR
;
A
#
# COMPACT_ATOMS: atom_id res chain seq x y z
N MET A 1 81.61 71.89 -36.92
CA MET A 1 80.48 71.04 -37.32
C MET A 1 80.78 69.60 -36.92
N LYS A 2 80.06 69.06 -35.91
CA LYS A 2 80.04 67.65 -35.49
C LYS A 2 78.56 67.29 -35.25
N PRO A 3 78.02 66.17 -35.78
CA PRO A 3 76.60 65.89 -35.62
C PRO A 3 76.32 65.20 -34.28
N LEU A 4 75.24 65.62 -33.62
CA LEU A 4 74.68 64.97 -32.42
C LEU A 4 73.94 63.69 -32.84
N ARG A 5 74.39 62.54 -32.32
CA ARG A 5 73.66 61.27 -32.41
C ARG A 5 72.48 61.29 -31.45
N GLN A 6 71.25 61.18 -31.96
CA GLN A 6 70.05 60.99 -31.17
C GLN A 6 70.01 59.57 -30.59
N ALA A 7 69.88 59.47 -29.26
CA ALA A 7 69.63 58.21 -28.57
C ALA A 7 68.13 57.87 -28.66
N HIS A 8 67.79 56.76 -29.31
CA HIS A 8 66.46 56.16 -29.24
C HIS A 8 66.31 55.44 -27.89
N LEU A 9 65.55 56.04 -26.97
CA LEU A 9 65.06 55.38 -25.77
C LEU A 9 63.99 54.34 -26.15
N LYS A 10 64.32 53.05 -26.00
CA LYS A 10 63.33 51.97 -26.05
C LYS A 10 62.57 51.94 -24.72
N THR A 11 61.30 52.32 -24.75
CA THR A 11 60.35 52.11 -23.64
C THR A 11 60.01 50.62 -23.54
N THR A 12 60.45 49.96 -22.48
CA THR A 12 60.01 48.60 -22.13
C THR A 12 58.66 48.70 -21.40
N ALA A 13 57.62 48.07 -21.93
CA ALA A 13 56.30 48.00 -21.31
C ALA A 13 56.34 47.18 -20.00
N PRO A 14 55.65 47.60 -18.93
CA PRO A 14 55.59 46.87 -17.66
C PRO A 14 54.77 45.57 -17.81
N GLY A 15 55.28 44.48 -17.24
CA GLY A 15 54.82 43.11 -17.51
C GLY A 15 53.46 42.72 -16.90
N ASN A 16 52.66 42.02 -17.71
CA ASN A 16 51.31 41.45 -17.49
C ASN A 16 51.16 40.38 -16.37
N ARG A 17 51.92 40.46 -15.26
CA ARG A 17 51.93 39.38 -14.25
C ARG A 17 50.67 39.28 -13.37
N GLY A 18 49.87 40.35 -13.27
CA GLY A 18 48.60 40.34 -12.51
C GLY A 18 47.41 39.72 -13.24
N MET A 19 47.32 39.90 -14.57
CA MET A 19 46.20 39.40 -15.37
C MET A 19 46.16 37.87 -15.46
N SER A 20 47.32 37.21 -15.52
CA SER A 20 47.42 35.75 -15.59
C SER A 20 46.83 35.05 -14.35
N LEU A 21 46.93 35.66 -13.18
CA LEU A 21 46.42 35.05 -11.95
C LEU A 21 44.88 35.15 -11.90
N ILE A 22 44.33 36.27 -12.35
CA ILE A 22 42.89 36.50 -12.40
C ILE A 22 42.21 35.57 -13.42
N THR A 23 42.81 35.38 -14.59
CA THR A 23 42.25 34.48 -15.62
C THR A 23 42.27 33.02 -15.18
N VAL A 24 43.36 32.55 -14.56
CA VAL A 24 43.43 31.18 -14.03
C VAL A 24 42.43 30.97 -12.89
N LEU A 25 42.32 31.93 -11.98
CA LEU A 25 41.36 31.85 -10.88
C LEU A 25 39.91 31.81 -11.42
N ALA A 26 39.58 32.63 -12.42
CA ALA A 26 38.26 32.62 -13.06
C ALA A 26 37.94 31.29 -13.77
N ILE A 27 38.94 30.64 -14.39
CA ILE A 27 38.76 29.34 -15.02
C ILE A 27 38.55 28.25 -13.95
N ILE A 28 39.34 28.26 -12.87
CA ILE A 28 39.20 27.27 -11.78
C ILE A 28 37.86 27.43 -11.06
N THR A 29 37.40 28.65 -10.80
CA THR A 29 36.10 28.88 -10.16
C THR A 29 34.96 28.39 -11.06
N LEU A 30 35.02 28.68 -12.37
CA LEU A 30 34.01 28.22 -13.32
C LEU A 30 33.98 26.69 -13.45
N LEU A 31 35.16 26.04 -13.50
CA LEU A 31 35.26 24.58 -13.47
C LEU A 31 34.70 23.98 -12.17
N SER A 32 34.97 24.62 -11.03
CA SER A 32 34.47 24.16 -9.73
C SER A 32 32.94 24.24 -9.64
N VAL A 33 32.35 25.35 -10.11
CA VAL A 33 30.89 25.50 -10.16
C VAL A 33 30.26 24.47 -11.09
N ALA A 34 30.85 24.24 -12.27
CA ALA A 34 30.37 23.22 -13.20
C ALA A 34 30.44 21.81 -12.60
N MET A 35 31.54 21.47 -11.92
CA MET A 35 31.72 20.17 -11.25
C MET A 35 30.71 19.98 -10.10
N ILE A 36 30.46 21.01 -9.29
CA ILE A 36 29.44 20.95 -8.24
C ILE A 36 28.04 20.75 -8.84
N ALA A 37 27.69 21.48 -9.90
CA ALA A 37 26.40 21.34 -10.57
C ALA A 37 26.21 19.91 -11.14
N PHE A 38 27.25 19.34 -11.75
CA PHE A 38 27.23 17.95 -12.24
C PHE A 38 27.01 16.96 -11.09
N LEU A 39 27.74 17.09 -9.99
CA LEU A 39 27.60 16.20 -8.83
C LEU A 39 26.23 16.31 -8.16
N LEU A 40 25.65 17.52 -8.08
CA LEU A 40 24.28 17.71 -7.58
C LEU A 40 23.26 17.02 -8.48
N ARG A 41 23.42 17.13 -9.81
CA ARG A 41 22.54 16.46 -10.77
C ARG A 41 22.66 14.94 -10.67
N ALA A 42 23.88 14.40 -10.58
CA ALA A 42 24.10 12.97 -10.43
C ALA A 42 23.44 12.42 -9.15
N LYS A 43 23.51 13.16 -8.04
CA LYS A 43 22.82 12.79 -6.78
C LYS A 43 21.30 12.80 -6.91
N HIS A 44 20.73 13.77 -7.61
CA HIS A 44 19.28 13.81 -7.85
C HIS A 44 18.82 12.64 -8.71
N VAL A 45 19.53 12.36 -9.81
CA VAL A 45 19.21 11.23 -10.69
C VAL A 45 19.30 9.89 -9.96
N ALA A 46 20.31 9.70 -9.10
CA ALA A 46 20.45 8.46 -8.33
C ALA A 46 19.26 8.24 -7.38
N ARG A 47 18.81 9.28 -6.68
CA ARG A 47 17.63 9.20 -5.81
C ARG A 47 16.35 8.94 -6.59
N GLU A 48 16.17 9.61 -7.72
CA GLU A 48 14.99 9.42 -8.57
C GLU A 48 14.91 7.98 -9.14
N VAL A 49 16.05 7.36 -9.43
CA VAL A 49 16.10 5.95 -9.83
C VAL A 49 15.72 5.03 -8.68
N GLU A 50 16.24 5.26 -7.46
CA GLU A 50 15.90 4.46 -6.28
C GLU A 50 14.41 4.58 -5.93
N ASP A 51 13.86 5.79 -5.93
CA ASP A 51 12.43 6.04 -5.69
C ASP A 51 11.57 5.32 -6.73
N ARG A 52 11.97 5.38 -8.01
CA ARG A 52 11.25 4.73 -9.10
C ARG A 52 11.34 3.21 -8.99
N ASP A 53 12.50 2.64 -8.68
CA ASP A 53 12.65 1.20 -8.49
C ASP A 53 11.72 0.68 -7.37
N GLY A 54 11.56 1.44 -6.29
CA GLY A 54 10.60 1.14 -5.23
C GLY A 54 9.14 1.21 -5.69
N GLU A 55 8.78 2.18 -6.52
CA GLU A 55 7.45 2.32 -7.12
C GLU A 55 7.10 1.11 -8.02
N TRP A 56 8.01 0.73 -8.92
CA TRP A 56 7.85 -0.44 -9.78
C TRP A 56 7.68 -1.75 -8.97
N GLN A 57 8.46 -1.91 -7.90
CA GLN A 57 8.32 -3.06 -7.01
C GLN A 57 6.95 -3.09 -6.32
N ALA A 58 6.46 -1.95 -5.84
CA ALA A 58 5.15 -1.85 -5.21
C ALA A 58 4.01 -2.16 -6.19
N GLU A 59 4.09 -1.64 -7.42
CA GLU A 59 3.12 -1.94 -8.49
C GLU A 59 3.12 -3.43 -8.85
N THR A 60 4.30 -4.02 -9.05
CA THR A 60 4.44 -5.45 -9.38
C THR A 60 3.81 -6.32 -8.29
N VAL A 61 4.11 -6.03 -7.02
CA VAL A 61 3.56 -6.76 -5.88
C VAL A 61 2.04 -6.57 -5.78
N ALA A 62 1.53 -5.38 -6.08
CA ALA A 62 0.08 -5.15 -6.12
C ALA A 62 -0.61 -5.97 -7.22
N GLU A 63 -0.01 -6.10 -8.40
CA GLU A 63 -0.52 -6.97 -9.47
C GLU A 63 -0.49 -8.45 -9.08
N GLU A 64 0.57 -8.91 -8.40
CA GLU A 64 0.65 -10.28 -7.88
C GLU A 64 -0.50 -10.61 -6.93
N VAL A 65 -0.85 -9.68 -6.03
CA VAL A 65 -1.99 -9.82 -5.13
C VAL A 65 -3.30 -10.01 -5.90
N ILE A 66 -3.51 -9.22 -6.95
CA ILE A 66 -4.71 -9.34 -7.80
C ILE A 66 -4.75 -10.71 -8.49
N HIS A 67 -3.61 -11.18 -9.00
CA HIS A 67 -3.50 -12.50 -9.61
C HIS A 67 -3.74 -13.63 -8.61
N LEU A 68 -3.25 -13.52 -7.37
CA LEU A 68 -3.50 -14.49 -6.31
C LEU A 68 -4.99 -14.58 -5.95
N ALA A 69 -5.65 -13.44 -5.72
CA ALA A 69 -7.08 -13.40 -5.44
C ALA A 69 -7.89 -13.98 -6.62
N THR A 70 -7.56 -13.59 -7.85
CA THR A 70 -8.20 -14.12 -9.06
C THR A 70 -7.99 -15.64 -9.20
N ALA A 71 -6.80 -16.14 -8.88
CA ALA A 71 -6.51 -17.56 -8.92
C ALA A 71 -7.33 -18.35 -7.88
N GLN A 72 -7.50 -17.81 -6.66
CA GLN A 72 -8.37 -18.42 -5.65
C GLN A 72 -9.83 -18.48 -6.10
N ILE A 73 -10.36 -17.38 -6.62
CA ILE A 73 -11.74 -17.32 -7.14
C ILE A 73 -11.94 -18.32 -8.29
N ARG A 74 -11.02 -18.35 -9.26
CA ARG A 74 -11.10 -19.28 -10.39
C ARG A 74 -11.01 -20.74 -9.92
N ARG A 75 -10.13 -21.03 -8.96
CA ARG A 75 -10.00 -22.38 -8.40
C ARG A 75 -11.29 -22.82 -7.72
N ALA A 76 -11.90 -21.95 -6.91
CA ALA A 76 -13.15 -22.26 -6.22
C ALA A 76 -14.36 -22.46 -7.15
N THR A 77 -14.38 -21.77 -8.29
CA THR A 77 -15.57 -21.70 -9.18
C THR A 77 -15.48 -22.54 -10.46
N SER A 78 -14.32 -23.12 -10.77
CA SER A 78 -14.10 -23.86 -12.02
C SER A 78 -14.38 -25.36 -11.92
N GLU A 79 -14.51 -25.90 -10.71
CA GLU A 79 -14.76 -27.34 -10.50
C GLU A 79 -16.21 -27.72 -10.85
N LYS A 80 -16.36 -28.79 -11.64
CA LYS A 80 -17.68 -29.32 -12.02
C LYS A 80 -18.23 -30.22 -10.92
N GLY A 81 -19.54 -30.18 -10.71
CA GLY A 81 -20.19 -31.00 -9.67
C GLY A 81 -20.03 -30.43 -8.26
N ILE A 82 -19.58 -29.18 -8.15
CA ILE A 82 -19.43 -28.46 -6.88
C ILE A 82 -20.36 -27.25 -6.89
N ALA A 83 -21.16 -27.12 -5.83
CA ALA A 83 -21.87 -25.88 -5.55
C ALA A 83 -20.93 -24.94 -4.79
N TRP A 84 -20.96 -23.65 -5.10
CA TRP A 84 -20.18 -22.65 -4.39
C TRP A 84 -21.07 -21.50 -3.96
N ALA A 85 -20.66 -20.83 -2.89
CA ALA A 85 -21.30 -19.65 -2.36
C ALA A 85 -20.21 -18.76 -1.80
N SER A 86 -20.34 -17.48 -2.08
CA SER A 86 -19.41 -16.49 -1.61
C SER A 86 -19.86 -15.85 -0.31
N GLN A 87 -18.86 -15.39 0.42
CA GLN A 87 -18.97 -14.63 1.65
C GLN A 87 -17.86 -13.58 1.64
N PRO A 88 -18.04 -12.44 2.33
CA PRO A 88 -16.96 -11.48 2.47
C PRO A 88 -15.69 -12.15 3.01
N GLY A 89 -14.61 -12.08 2.22
CA GLY A 89 -13.33 -12.67 2.57
C GLY A 89 -13.18 -14.19 2.32
N ALA A 90 -14.19 -14.93 1.83
CA ALA A 90 -14.02 -16.36 1.52
C ALA A 90 -15.05 -16.92 0.52
N ILE A 91 -14.64 -17.90 -0.28
CA ILE A 91 -15.57 -18.71 -1.09
C ILE A 91 -15.65 -20.11 -0.49
N ARG A 92 -16.85 -20.57 -0.19
CA ARG A 92 -17.12 -21.93 0.29
C ARG A 92 -17.65 -22.78 -0.85
N THR A 93 -17.29 -24.05 -0.80
CA THR A 93 -17.66 -25.06 -1.79
C THR A 93 -18.27 -26.28 -1.13
N TRP A 94 -19.24 -26.89 -1.81
CA TRP A 94 -19.98 -28.06 -1.34
C TRP A 94 -20.05 -29.12 -2.43
N ASP A 95 -19.90 -30.39 -2.02
CA ASP A 95 -20.04 -31.55 -2.90
C ASP A 95 -21.50 -31.79 -3.32
N GLU A 96 -21.74 -32.72 -4.25
CA GLU A 96 -23.08 -33.10 -4.70
C GLU A 96 -23.99 -33.63 -3.58
N SER A 97 -23.41 -34.03 -2.44
CA SER A 97 -24.13 -34.47 -1.24
C SER A 97 -24.45 -33.33 -0.27
N GLY A 98 -24.07 -32.09 -0.60
CA GLY A 98 -24.23 -30.90 0.24
C GLY A 98 -23.25 -30.80 1.41
N ARG A 99 -22.16 -31.58 1.41
CA ARG A 99 -21.12 -31.52 2.43
C ARG A 99 -20.06 -30.51 2.03
N PHE A 100 -19.45 -29.86 3.03
CA PHE A 100 -18.33 -28.95 2.81
C PHE A 100 -17.20 -29.66 2.07
N ALA A 101 -16.82 -29.11 0.91
CA ALA A 101 -15.75 -29.62 0.07
C ALA A 101 -14.46 -28.81 0.24
N GLY A 102 -14.57 -27.51 0.50
CA GLY A 102 -13.43 -26.64 0.71
C GLY A 102 -13.78 -25.16 0.89
N GLY A 103 -12.86 -24.44 1.53
CA GLY A 103 -12.93 -23.01 1.81
C GLY A 103 -11.71 -22.31 1.23
N TYR A 104 -11.96 -21.34 0.36
CA TYR A 104 -10.94 -20.56 -0.31
C TYR A 104 -10.92 -19.16 0.32
N LYS A 105 -9.87 -18.86 1.09
CA LYS A 105 -9.71 -17.56 1.75
C LYS A 105 -9.37 -16.50 0.70
N LEU A 106 -10.06 -15.37 0.76
CA LEU A 106 -9.80 -14.18 -0.06
C LEU A 106 -9.00 -13.11 0.72
N TYR A 107 -8.43 -13.48 1.86
CA TYR A 107 -7.48 -12.69 2.63
C TYR A 107 -6.18 -13.45 2.81
N SER A 108 -5.09 -12.71 3.03
CA SER A 108 -3.77 -13.30 3.19
C SER A 108 -3.63 -14.07 4.51
N ASP A 109 -3.26 -15.33 4.38
CA ASP A 109 -3.10 -16.27 5.47
C ASP A 109 -1.96 -17.27 5.20
N ASP A 110 -1.59 -18.08 6.20
CA ASP A 110 -0.61 -19.17 6.04
C ASP A 110 -1.14 -20.30 5.15
N ARG A 111 -2.42 -20.65 5.30
CA ARG A 111 -3.12 -21.61 4.46
C ARG A 111 -4.33 -20.96 3.81
N MET A 112 -4.20 -20.66 2.51
CA MET A 112 -5.24 -20.00 1.72
C MET A 112 -6.42 -20.90 1.31
N VAL A 113 -6.27 -22.23 1.46
CA VAL A 113 -7.29 -23.22 1.09
C VAL A 113 -7.43 -24.25 2.20
N GLU A 114 -8.63 -24.32 2.78
CA GLU A 114 -8.99 -25.25 3.85
C GLU A 114 -9.96 -26.32 3.35
N ASP A 115 -9.77 -27.54 3.83
CA ASP A 115 -10.65 -28.69 3.60
C ASP A 115 -11.61 -28.93 4.79
N ASN A 116 -11.44 -28.18 5.87
CA ASN A 116 -12.25 -28.25 7.07
C ASN A 116 -12.94 -26.90 7.35
N GLU A 117 -14.27 -26.92 7.44
CA GLU A 117 -15.08 -25.72 7.72
C GLU A 117 -14.73 -25.07 9.05
N LYS A 118 -14.35 -25.85 10.08
CA LYS A 118 -13.97 -25.30 11.38
C LYS A 118 -12.66 -24.52 11.32
N ALA A 119 -11.69 -24.99 10.52
CA ALA A 119 -10.40 -24.31 10.35
C ALA A 119 -10.59 -22.95 9.66
N LEU A 120 -11.54 -22.86 8.73
CA LEU A 120 -11.86 -21.62 8.02
C LEU A 120 -12.43 -20.51 8.93
N VAL A 121 -13.06 -20.86 10.06
CA VAL A 121 -13.84 -19.90 10.88
C VAL A 121 -13.34 -19.80 12.32
N GLU A 122 -13.23 -20.94 13.03
CA GLU A 122 -12.93 -20.93 14.46
C GLU A 122 -11.44 -20.74 14.76
N ASP A 123 -10.57 -21.41 14.00
CA ASP A 123 -9.13 -21.40 14.28
C ASP A 123 -8.53 -20.04 13.94
N ASP A 124 -8.90 -19.47 12.78
CA ASP A 124 -8.53 -18.11 12.40
C ASP A 124 -8.99 -17.09 13.45
N PHE A 125 -10.24 -17.17 13.92
CA PHE A 125 -10.75 -16.25 14.94
C PHE A 125 -9.97 -16.33 16.26
N ARG A 126 -9.56 -17.54 16.68
CA ARG A 126 -8.73 -17.74 17.88
C ARG A 126 -7.35 -17.11 17.73
N ASP A 127 -6.73 -17.24 16.56
CA ASP A 127 -5.42 -16.66 16.28
C ASP A 127 -5.45 -15.12 16.36
N LEU A 128 -6.55 -14.50 15.92
CA LEU A 128 -6.78 -13.06 16.02
C LEU A 128 -6.89 -12.53 17.45
N ALA A 129 -7.01 -13.38 18.48
CA ALA A 129 -6.93 -12.89 19.85
C ALA A 129 -5.55 -12.32 20.22
N THR A 130 -4.50 -12.70 19.48
CA THR A 130 -3.10 -12.35 19.78
C THR A 130 -2.32 -11.74 18.62
N TRP A 131 -3.01 -11.32 17.55
CA TRP A 131 -2.36 -10.78 16.35
C TRP A 131 -1.46 -9.57 16.64
N ASP A 132 -1.84 -8.75 17.63
CA ASP A 132 -1.14 -7.55 18.07
C ASP A 132 0.25 -7.84 18.65
N ARG A 133 0.47 -9.07 19.14
CA ARG A 133 1.75 -9.53 19.70
C ARG A 133 2.73 -10.04 18.64
N SER A 134 2.26 -10.25 17.41
CA SER A 134 3.02 -10.84 16.30
C SER A 134 3.05 -9.92 15.07
N PRO A 135 3.68 -8.72 15.14
CA PRO A 135 3.73 -7.76 14.02
C PRO A 135 4.53 -8.25 12.80
N TRP A 136 5.31 -9.31 12.96
CA TRP A 136 5.98 -9.98 11.83
C TRP A 136 5.08 -10.99 11.13
N GLN A 137 3.97 -11.40 11.75
CA GLN A 137 2.99 -12.27 11.10
C GLN A 137 1.80 -11.47 10.63
N TYR A 138 1.36 -10.45 11.36
CA TYR A 138 0.12 -9.73 11.08
C TYR A 138 0.36 -8.27 10.69
N VAL A 139 -0.61 -7.75 9.94
CA VAL A 139 -0.79 -6.32 9.67
C VAL A 139 -2.26 -5.97 9.76
N ASP A 140 -2.53 -4.78 10.26
CA ASP A 140 -3.84 -4.19 10.25
C ASP A 140 -4.07 -3.41 8.96
N LEU A 141 -4.92 -3.93 8.06
CA LEU A 141 -5.27 -3.24 6.82
C LEU A 141 -6.15 -2.01 7.04
N ASN A 142 -6.81 -1.93 8.20
CA ASN A 142 -7.62 -0.78 8.56
C ASN A 142 -6.89 0.18 9.51
N GLU A 143 -5.56 0.04 9.64
CA GLU A 143 -4.76 0.92 10.50
C GLU A 143 -4.98 2.39 10.09
N PRO A 144 -5.44 3.24 11.02
CA PRO A 144 -5.82 4.60 10.69
C PRO A 144 -4.62 5.51 10.43
N ALA A 145 -4.74 6.34 9.39
CA ALA A 145 -3.79 7.40 9.09
C ALA A 145 -4.15 8.69 9.85
N PHE A 146 -3.19 9.22 10.60
CA PHE A 146 -3.32 10.50 11.29
C PHE A 146 -2.93 11.67 10.38
N ARG A 147 -3.88 12.55 10.04
CA ARG A 147 -3.61 13.83 9.36
C ARG A 147 -4.02 14.99 10.26
N GLY A 148 -3.07 15.44 11.10
CA GLY A 148 -3.30 16.45 12.11
C GLY A 148 -4.27 15.95 13.18
N GLU A 149 -5.41 16.62 13.34
CA GLU A 149 -6.48 16.20 14.26
C GLU A 149 -7.39 15.13 13.67
N LYS A 150 -7.41 14.97 12.34
CA LYS A 150 -8.31 14.01 11.67
C LYS A 150 -7.69 12.62 11.61
N VAL A 151 -8.49 11.64 12.01
CA VAL A 151 -8.23 10.21 11.86
C VAL A 151 -8.94 9.75 10.58
N ARG A 152 -8.28 8.96 9.74
CA ARG A 152 -8.89 8.36 8.54
C ARG A 152 -8.61 6.88 8.51
N TYR A 153 -9.66 6.08 8.38
CA TYR A 153 -9.60 4.64 8.21
C TYR A 153 -9.56 4.30 6.72
N PRO A 154 -8.64 3.43 6.27
CA PRO A 154 -8.54 3.04 4.86
C PRO A 154 -9.75 2.23 4.36
N VAL A 155 -10.31 1.36 5.20
CA VAL A 155 -11.36 0.40 4.81
C VAL A 155 -12.70 0.79 5.43
N VAL A 156 -12.77 0.87 6.76
CA VAL A 156 -14.04 1.09 7.47
C VAL A 156 -13.86 2.00 8.68
N ASP A 157 -14.73 3.01 8.77
CA ASP A 157 -14.78 3.91 9.93
C ASP A 157 -15.64 3.28 11.04
N PRO A 158 -15.12 3.05 12.25
CA PRO A 158 -15.91 2.52 13.35
C PRO A 158 -17.14 3.38 13.69
N ALA A 159 -17.12 4.70 13.45
CA ALA A 159 -18.28 5.55 13.65
C ALA A 159 -19.47 5.19 12.75
N ALA A 160 -19.26 4.38 11.70
CA ALA A 160 -20.34 3.92 10.82
C ALA A 160 -21.35 2.99 11.53
N ARG A 161 -20.99 2.40 12.68
CA ARG A 161 -21.88 1.54 13.49
C ARG A 161 -22.99 2.33 14.19
N ASP A 162 -22.79 3.61 14.44
CA ASP A 162 -23.73 4.41 15.22
C ASP A 162 -25.05 4.57 14.46
N LEU A 163 -26.01 3.67 14.72
CA LEU A 163 -27.30 3.61 14.02
C LEU A 163 -27.87 5.01 13.80
N PRO A 164 -28.21 5.39 12.55
CA PRO A 164 -28.93 6.63 12.33
C PRO A 164 -30.25 6.50 13.09
N LYS A 165 -30.43 7.28 14.17
CA LYS A 165 -31.74 7.42 14.80
C LYS A 165 -32.65 7.95 13.72
N TRP A 166 -33.55 7.12 13.23
CA TRP A 166 -34.54 7.46 12.21
C TRP A 166 -35.13 8.83 12.54
N LYS A 167 -34.90 9.79 11.64
CA LYS A 167 -35.18 11.21 11.87
C LYS A 167 -36.62 11.41 12.33
N LYS A 168 -36.80 12.05 13.49
CA LYS A 168 -37.90 13.02 13.60
C LYS A 168 -37.57 14.15 12.61
N ALA A 169 -38.53 14.53 11.77
CA ALA A 169 -38.36 15.62 10.81
C ALA A 169 -37.78 16.86 11.51
N GLY A 170 -36.56 17.26 11.14
CA GLY A 170 -35.86 18.40 11.74
C GLY A 170 -34.61 18.10 12.58
N ALA A 171 -34.24 16.83 12.79
CA ALA A 171 -32.97 16.46 13.45
C ALA A 171 -31.84 16.19 12.43
N SER A 172 -30.61 16.53 12.80
CA SER A 172 -29.36 16.21 12.09
C SER A 172 -29.17 14.68 11.98
N ASP A 173 -28.55 14.18 10.90
CA ASP A 173 -28.18 12.76 10.79
C ASP A 173 -27.06 12.43 11.80
N ASP A 174 -27.29 11.45 12.67
CA ASP A 174 -26.32 10.97 13.68
C ASP A 174 -25.26 10.01 13.09
N GLY A 175 -24.97 10.09 11.79
CA GLY A 175 -23.68 9.67 11.22
C GLY A 175 -23.46 8.20 10.84
N GLY A 176 -24.19 7.22 11.37
CA GLY A 176 -23.95 5.82 10.98
C GLY A 176 -24.78 5.30 9.81
N VAL A 177 -24.44 4.07 9.41
CA VAL A 177 -24.95 3.38 8.22
C VAL A 177 -25.95 2.31 8.65
N GLU A 178 -27.13 2.33 8.04
CA GLU A 178 -28.16 1.32 8.30
C GLU A 178 -27.68 -0.08 7.90
N GLY A 179 -27.89 -1.06 8.79
CA GLY A 179 -27.53 -2.46 8.55
C GLY A 179 -26.05 -2.80 8.73
N PHE A 180 -25.23 -1.84 9.16
CA PHE A 180 -23.83 -2.07 9.51
C PHE A 180 -23.67 -2.19 11.04
N ASP A 181 -23.13 -3.31 11.48
CA ASP A 181 -22.77 -3.55 12.88
C ASP A 181 -21.47 -4.35 12.92
N TYR A 182 -20.67 -4.18 13.97
CA TYR A 182 -19.46 -4.96 14.19
C TYR A 182 -19.29 -5.31 15.66
N THR A 183 -18.55 -6.37 15.92
CA THR A 183 -18.05 -6.69 17.26
C THR A 183 -16.53 -6.79 17.21
N THR A 184 -15.88 -6.23 18.22
CA THR A 184 -14.44 -6.40 18.45
C THR A 184 -14.17 -7.33 19.63
N GLU A 185 -15.22 -7.99 20.15
CA GLU A 185 -15.06 -8.99 21.22
C GLU A 185 -14.15 -10.12 20.76
N GLY A 186 -13.11 -10.41 21.55
CA GLY A 186 -12.17 -11.49 21.27
C GLY A 186 -11.06 -11.17 20.25
N ILE A 187 -11.05 -9.96 19.66
CA ILE A 187 -10.00 -9.52 18.73
C ILE A 187 -9.07 -8.52 19.43
N GLY A 188 -7.76 -8.67 19.24
CA GLY A 188 -6.80 -7.67 19.72
C GLY A 188 -7.07 -6.30 19.10
N LYS A 189 -7.03 -5.21 19.86
CA LYS A 189 -7.34 -3.85 19.35
C LYS A 189 -6.20 -3.18 18.59
N GLY A 190 -5.04 -3.84 18.54
CA GLY A 190 -3.88 -3.38 17.80
C GLY A 190 -3.04 -2.32 18.52
N PRO A 191 -1.86 -2.00 17.97
CA PRO A 191 -0.88 -1.13 18.62
C PRO A 191 -1.30 0.35 18.71
N VAL A 192 -2.29 0.76 17.90
CA VAL A 192 -2.72 2.16 17.74
C VAL A 192 -3.86 2.57 18.68
N GLU A 193 -4.44 1.66 19.46
CA GLU A 193 -5.57 1.93 20.35
C GLU A 193 -5.34 3.18 21.22
N SER A 194 -4.20 3.24 21.91
CA SER A 194 -3.86 4.35 22.82
C SER A 194 -3.74 5.72 22.14
N ALA A 195 -3.39 5.76 20.85
CA ALA A 195 -3.32 6.98 20.06
C ALA A 195 -4.71 7.43 19.60
N LEU A 196 -5.59 6.48 19.29
CA LEU A 196 -6.97 6.73 18.87
C LEU A 196 -7.83 7.22 20.03
N SER A 197 -7.71 6.61 21.21
CA SER A 197 -8.45 7.05 22.40
C SER A 197 -8.14 8.50 22.77
N ARG A 198 -6.89 8.96 22.59
CA ARG A 198 -6.49 10.36 22.81
C ARG A 198 -7.12 11.34 21.82
N LYS A 199 -7.57 10.87 20.66
CA LYS A 199 -8.25 11.66 19.62
C LYS A 199 -9.77 11.44 19.60
N GLY A 200 -10.32 10.70 20.57
CA GLY A 200 -11.74 10.37 20.60
C GLY A 200 -12.18 9.45 19.45
N ALA A 201 -11.27 8.62 18.95
CA ALA A 201 -11.50 7.67 17.87
C ALA A 201 -11.42 6.23 18.39
N GLU A 202 -12.13 5.31 17.74
CA GLU A 202 -12.18 3.89 18.14
C GLU A 202 -11.31 3.00 17.25
N PRO A 203 -10.60 1.99 17.79
CA PRO A 203 -9.92 1.01 16.95
C PRO A 203 -10.93 0.02 16.36
N LEU A 204 -10.87 -0.18 15.04
CA LEU A 204 -11.54 -1.27 14.33
C LEU A 204 -10.51 -1.99 13.46
N PRO A 205 -9.70 -2.87 14.03
CA PRO A 205 -8.61 -3.51 13.31
C PRO A 205 -9.14 -4.54 12.30
N LEU A 206 -8.47 -4.61 11.16
CA LEU A 206 -8.66 -5.67 10.15
C LEU A 206 -7.34 -6.46 10.00
N PRO A 207 -7.04 -7.35 10.97
CA PRO A 207 -5.79 -8.08 10.99
C PRO A 207 -5.77 -9.19 9.93
N VAL A 208 -4.69 -9.23 9.14
CA VAL A 208 -4.40 -10.26 8.15
C VAL A 208 -2.93 -10.67 8.23
N LYS A 209 -2.56 -11.86 7.74
CA LYS A 209 -1.16 -12.30 7.80
C LYS A 209 -0.34 -11.71 6.64
N TRP A 210 0.93 -11.43 6.88
CA TRP A 210 1.91 -11.06 5.85
C TRP A 210 2.29 -12.27 5.00
N ILE A 211 2.27 -12.08 3.68
CA ILE A 211 2.94 -12.95 2.73
C ILE A 211 4.26 -12.29 2.34
N TYR A 212 5.34 -13.05 2.44
CA TYR A 212 6.70 -12.66 2.12
C TYR A 212 7.11 -13.25 0.78
N GLN A 213 7.73 -12.43 -0.05
CA GLN A 213 8.28 -12.83 -1.35
C GLN A 213 9.81 -12.86 -1.27
N LEU A 214 10.41 -13.96 -1.73
CA LEU A 214 11.86 -14.08 -1.90
C LEU A 214 12.30 -13.58 -3.28
N LYS A 215 13.60 -13.30 -3.43
CA LYS A 215 14.18 -12.82 -4.69
C LYS A 215 13.93 -13.75 -5.88
N ASP A 216 13.79 -15.06 -5.64
CA ASP A 216 13.44 -16.06 -6.66
C ASP A 216 11.95 -16.09 -7.03
N GLY A 217 11.11 -15.25 -6.40
CA GLY A 217 9.67 -15.20 -6.60
C GLY A 217 8.87 -16.19 -5.77
N SER A 218 9.52 -17.02 -4.94
CA SER A 218 8.81 -17.90 -4.00
C SER A 218 8.09 -17.09 -2.93
N LEU A 219 6.94 -17.59 -2.50
CA LEU A 219 6.08 -16.97 -1.49
C LEU A 219 6.08 -17.82 -0.24
N GLY A 220 5.98 -17.17 0.92
CA GLY A 220 5.85 -17.85 2.19
C GLY A 220 5.39 -16.92 3.30
N VAL A 221 5.21 -17.50 4.48
CA VAL A 221 4.81 -16.80 5.69
C VAL A 221 5.85 -17.02 6.78
N LEU A 222 5.84 -16.18 7.81
CA LEU A 222 6.63 -16.44 9.01
C LEU A 222 5.77 -17.18 10.03
N ASP A 223 6.29 -18.28 10.59
CA ASP A 223 5.66 -18.99 11.70
C ASP A 223 5.82 -18.22 13.03
N GLY A 224 5.20 -18.72 14.11
CA GLY A 224 5.29 -18.11 15.44
C GLY A 224 6.72 -18.04 16.01
N SER A 225 7.65 -18.82 15.44
CA SER A 225 9.08 -18.82 15.77
C SER A 225 9.92 -17.95 14.81
N ARG A 226 9.28 -17.13 13.97
CA ARG A 226 9.91 -16.26 12.95
C ARG A 226 10.69 -17.03 11.89
N ARG A 227 10.30 -18.27 11.61
CA ARG A 227 10.88 -19.07 10.53
C ARG A 227 10.01 -18.96 9.29
N PHE A 228 10.65 -18.81 8.14
CA PHE A 228 9.96 -18.79 6.87
C PHE A 228 9.46 -20.18 6.50
N VAL A 229 8.18 -20.26 6.18
CA VAL A 229 7.49 -21.44 5.68
C VAL A 229 7.00 -21.10 4.28
N ALA A 230 7.56 -21.77 3.27
CA ALA A 230 7.17 -21.56 1.88
C ALA A 230 5.73 -22.05 1.66
N THR A 231 4.88 -21.18 1.13
CA THR A 231 3.51 -21.49 0.70
C THR A 231 3.44 -21.74 -0.80
N ALA A 232 4.39 -21.18 -1.58
CA ALA A 232 4.55 -21.45 -3.01
C ALA A 232 6.03 -21.37 -3.44
N GLY A 233 6.44 -22.19 -4.42
CA GLY A 233 7.78 -22.16 -5.01
C GLY A 233 8.89 -22.86 -4.20
N GLY A 234 8.67 -23.16 -2.91
CA GLY A 234 9.58 -23.99 -2.09
C GLY A 234 10.93 -23.35 -1.75
N GLY A 235 11.10 -22.04 -2.00
CA GLY A 235 12.34 -21.32 -1.72
C GLY A 235 12.64 -21.21 -0.23
N VAL A 236 13.92 -21.07 0.10
CA VAL A 236 14.41 -20.88 1.47
C VAL A 236 15.15 -19.54 1.54
N PRO A 237 14.84 -18.67 2.52
CA PRO A 237 15.54 -17.40 2.68
C PRO A 237 17.03 -17.65 2.96
N SER A 238 17.88 -17.00 2.18
CA SER A 238 19.34 -17.05 2.35
C SER A 238 19.96 -15.72 1.96
N LYS A 239 21.28 -15.59 2.12
CA LYS A 239 22.00 -14.39 1.66
C LYS A 239 21.86 -14.18 0.14
N ASP A 240 21.77 -15.27 -0.61
CA ASP A 240 21.66 -15.23 -2.07
C ASP A 240 20.19 -15.09 -2.53
N ASN A 241 19.24 -15.54 -1.70
CA ASN A 241 17.80 -15.42 -1.91
C ASN A 241 17.12 -14.69 -0.73
N PRO A 242 17.33 -13.37 -0.58
CA PRO A 242 16.73 -12.61 0.51
C PRO A 242 15.22 -12.41 0.30
N MET A 243 14.50 -12.09 1.38
CA MET A 243 13.15 -11.55 1.29
C MET A 243 13.21 -10.15 0.65
N VAL A 244 12.51 -9.97 -0.46
CA VAL A 244 12.53 -8.73 -1.26
C VAL A 244 11.27 -7.89 -1.06
N ALA A 245 10.13 -8.54 -0.79
CA ALA A 245 8.87 -7.86 -0.55
C ALA A 245 8.04 -8.56 0.53
N ARG A 246 7.07 -7.82 1.07
CA ARG A 246 5.98 -8.36 1.87
C ARG A 246 4.70 -7.65 1.48
N PHE A 247 3.60 -8.38 1.45
CA PHE A 247 2.29 -7.85 1.15
C PHE A 247 1.22 -8.60 1.92
N ALA A 248 0.07 -7.96 2.05
CA ALA A 248 -1.10 -8.54 2.67
C ALA A 248 -2.32 -7.99 1.95
N PHE A 249 -3.40 -8.77 1.96
CA PHE A 249 -4.60 -8.38 1.24
C PHE A 249 -5.84 -8.95 1.90
N TRP A 250 -6.95 -8.27 1.64
CA TRP A 250 -8.29 -8.75 1.88
C TRP A 250 -9.10 -8.38 0.65
N ALA A 251 -9.81 -9.36 0.10
CA ALA A 251 -10.64 -9.19 -1.07
C ALA A 251 -12.04 -9.72 -0.77
N ASP A 252 -13.02 -9.13 -1.45
CA ASP A 252 -14.42 -9.46 -1.33
C ASP A 252 -15.04 -9.42 -2.73
N ASP A 253 -15.84 -10.44 -3.03
CA ASP A 253 -16.53 -10.57 -4.30
C ASP A 253 -17.85 -9.78 -4.33
N GLU A 254 -18.37 -9.36 -3.17
CA GLU A 254 -19.58 -8.52 -3.06
C GLU A 254 -19.33 -7.02 -3.34
N THR A 255 -18.07 -6.57 -3.41
CA THR A 255 -17.73 -5.16 -3.72
C THR A 255 -17.98 -4.79 -5.19
N CYS A 256 -18.21 -5.79 -6.04
CA CYS A 256 -18.53 -5.63 -7.46
C CYS A 256 -20.03 -5.78 -7.74
N LYS A 257 -20.91 -5.18 -6.93
CA LYS A 257 -22.33 -5.03 -7.33
C LYS A 257 -22.40 -4.09 -8.54
N LEU A 258 -22.41 -4.71 -9.70
CA LEU A 258 -22.72 -4.07 -10.98
C LEU A 258 -24.05 -3.35 -10.83
N ASN A 259 -24.04 -2.02 -10.87
CA ASN A 259 -25.27 -1.26 -11.01
C ASN A 259 -25.68 -1.31 -12.49
N PRO A 260 -26.71 -2.08 -12.87
CA PRO A 260 -27.13 -2.17 -14.27
C PRO A 260 -27.57 -0.82 -14.84
N ASN A 261 -27.89 0.17 -14.01
CA ASN A 261 -28.28 1.51 -14.44
C ASN A 261 -27.09 2.41 -14.84
N VAL A 262 -25.84 2.01 -14.57
CA VAL A 262 -24.63 2.83 -14.84
C VAL A 262 -23.64 2.12 -15.76
N HIS A 263 -23.76 0.81 -15.99
CA HIS A 263 -22.78 0.06 -16.78
C HIS A 263 -22.90 0.22 -18.31
N ALA A 264 -23.83 1.05 -18.79
CA ALA A 264 -23.91 1.47 -20.18
C ALA A 264 -23.51 2.95 -20.30
N GLY A 265 -22.22 3.23 -20.50
CA GLY A 265 -21.75 4.49 -21.08
C GLY A 265 -20.82 5.36 -20.24
N GLY A 266 -19.54 5.01 -20.20
CA GLY A 266 -18.43 5.91 -20.58
C GLY A 266 -18.25 7.27 -19.90
N VAL A 267 -18.71 7.53 -18.68
CA VAL A 267 -18.39 8.78 -17.96
C VAL A 267 -17.69 8.49 -16.62
N PRO A 268 -16.46 8.99 -16.39
CA PRO A 268 -15.74 8.80 -15.13
C PRO A 268 -16.50 9.46 -13.97
N ALA A 269 -16.73 8.71 -12.89
CA ALA A 269 -17.36 9.21 -11.69
C ALA A 269 -16.43 10.19 -10.95
N GLY A 270 -16.56 11.48 -11.27
CA GLY A 270 -15.89 12.58 -10.59
C GLY A 270 -16.86 13.73 -10.35
N TYR A 271 -17.20 13.95 -9.08
CA TYR A 271 -17.75 15.19 -8.50
C TYR A 271 -19.14 15.72 -8.95
N ARG A 272 -20.09 15.57 -8.02
CA ARG A 272 -21.10 16.53 -7.55
C ARG A 272 -21.89 17.37 -8.59
N ARG A 273 -23.19 17.09 -8.71
CA ARG A 273 -24.26 18.12 -8.69
C ARG A 273 -25.53 17.56 -8.03
N CYS A 274 -25.66 17.76 -6.73
CA CYS A 274 -26.97 18.01 -6.14
C CYS A 274 -27.38 19.43 -6.56
N ARG A 275 -28.25 19.58 -7.58
CA ARG A 275 -29.06 20.79 -7.81
C ARG A 275 -30.25 20.46 -8.72
N GLY A 276 -31.43 20.92 -8.29
CA GLY A 276 -32.71 20.86 -9.01
C GLY A 276 -33.79 20.29 -8.10
N PHE A 277 -34.24 21.02 -7.09
CA PHE A 277 -35.35 22.00 -7.17
C PHE A 277 -36.65 21.38 -7.68
N ALA A 278 -37.66 21.43 -6.81
CA ALA A 278 -39.00 20.94 -7.02
C ALA A 278 -39.69 21.56 -8.23
N VAL A 279 -40.50 20.77 -8.92
CA VAL A 279 -41.74 21.23 -9.55
C VAL A 279 -42.81 20.19 -9.19
N GLY A 280 -43.74 20.59 -8.34
CA GLY A 280 -45.03 19.89 -8.19
C GLY A 280 -45.89 20.08 -9.44
N ARG A 281 -47.01 19.36 -9.45
CA ARG A 281 -48.09 19.38 -10.46
C ARG A 281 -48.21 20.66 -11.30
#